data_AF-A0A923VSV4-F1
#
_entry.id   AF-A0A923VSV4-F1
#
_cell.length_a   1.000
_cell.length_b   1.000
_cell.length_c   1.000
_cell.angle_alpha   90.00
_cell.angle_beta   90.00
_cell.angle_gamma   90.00
#
_symmetry.space_group_name_H-M   'P 1'
#
loop_
_entity.id
_entity.type
_entity.pdbx_description
1 polymer ?
#
loop_
_entity_poly.entity_id
_entity_poly.type
_entity_poly.pdbx_seq_one_letter_code
_entity_poly.pdbx_strand_id
1 'polypeptide(L)'
;MWIKGDKVAVLDEAMEGRVVEVKNKRVTIETTDGFELTFDEKELIKIGKNDLNFNLATQSINQIIKEKEIPKPRSFVKEKKVKEVGVPEFDLHIEKLVKNFRGMTNYEILTLQSETAKRHIEFALKNRIPKIVFIHGVGEGVLKSELDFMLGRYENIVFQDANYQKYGLGATEVYFKQNKFLD
;
A
#
# COMPACT_ATOMS: atom_id res chain seq x y z
N MET A 1 10.95 16.86 12.07
CA MET A 1 11.56 17.01 10.74
C MET A 1 12.22 15.69 10.39
N TRP A 2 11.87 15.10 9.24
CA TRP A 2 12.38 13.82 8.77
C TRP A 2 13.72 13.99 8.08
N ILE A 3 14.69 13.15 8.40
CA ILE A 3 16.03 13.17 7.82
C ILE A 3 16.28 11.84 7.13
N LYS A 4 16.94 11.88 5.96
CA LYS A 4 17.37 10.66 5.25
C LYS A 4 18.17 9.76 6.19
N GLY A 5 17.79 8.49 6.29
CA GLY A 5 18.37 7.50 7.19
C GLY A 5 17.65 7.32 8.54
N ASP A 6 16.68 8.18 8.86
CA ASP A 6 15.86 8.00 10.07
C ASP A 6 15.10 6.67 10.02
N LYS A 7 15.17 5.89 11.11
CA LYS A 7 14.32 4.71 11.27
C LYS A 7 12.91 5.15 11.66
N VAL A 8 11.92 4.63 10.95
CA VAL A 8 10.51 5.00 11.15
C VAL A 8 9.61 3.77 11.15
N ALA A 9 8.48 3.86 11.85
CA ALA A 9 7.35 2.93 11.76
C ALA A 9 6.14 3.65 11.14
N VAL A 10 5.31 2.90 10.43
CA VAL A 10 4.00 3.38 9.95
C VAL A 10 2.96 3.23 11.07
N LEU A 11 2.11 4.23 11.28
CA LEU A 11 1.18 4.31 12.43
C LEU A 11 0.10 3.22 12.39
N ASP A 12 -0.52 3.05 11.22
CA ASP A 12 -1.68 2.17 11.01
C ASP A 12 -1.30 0.80 10.43
N GLU A 13 -0.04 0.62 10.04
CA GLU A 13 0.47 -0.60 9.40
C GLU A 13 1.65 -1.17 10.19
N ALA A 14 1.75 -2.50 10.29
CA ALA A 14 2.84 -3.17 10.99
C ALA A 14 4.13 -3.16 10.13
N MET A 15 4.61 -1.97 9.78
CA MET A 15 5.71 -1.77 8.83
C MET A 15 6.76 -0.82 9.41
N GLU A 16 8.04 -1.18 9.23
CA GLU A 16 9.18 -0.34 9.57
C GLU A 16 10.04 -0.10 8.33
N GLY A 17 10.74 1.05 8.31
CA GLY A 17 11.64 1.40 7.22
C GLY A 17 12.63 2.49 7.58
N ARG A 18 13.40 2.89 6.57
CA ARG A 18 14.32 4.04 6.65
C ARG A 18 13.93 5.12 5.67
N VAL A 19 13.93 6.37 6.10
CA VAL A 19 13.64 7.50 5.22
C VAL A 19 14.69 7.59 4.11
N VAL A 20 14.25 7.58 2.85
CA VAL A 20 15.11 7.75 1.66
C VAL A 20 14.95 9.11 1.00
N GLU A 21 13.73 9.66 0.97
CA GLU A 21 13.41 10.95 0.38
C GLU A 21 12.28 11.66 1.16
N VAL A 22 12.30 13.00 1.20
CA VAL A 22 11.23 13.83 1.77
C VAL A 22 10.89 14.94 0.76
N LYS A 23 9.65 14.98 0.28
CA LYS A 23 9.16 16.00 -0.67
C LYS A 23 7.73 16.41 -0.33
N ASN A 24 7.48 17.73 -0.23
CA ASN A 24 6.14 18.31 -0.10
C ASN A 24 5.23 17.59 0.92
N LYS A 25 5.75 17.34 2.13
CA LYS A 25 5.08 16.61 3.24
C LYS A 25 4.85 15.11 3.02
N ARG A 26 5.36 14.55 1.93
CA ARG A 26 5.43 13.11 1.72
C ARG A 26 6.84 12.62 2.01
N VAL A 27 6.91 11.45 2.62
CA VAL A 27 8.14 10.82 3.06
C VAL A 27 8.21 9.45 2.40
N THR A 28 9.24 9.22 1.61
CA THR A 28 9.52 7.92 1.01
C THR A 28 10.42 7.15 1.97
N ILE A 29 10.00 5.92 2.30
CA ILE A 29 10.74 5.00 3.17
C ILE A 29 11.12 3.76 2.37
N GLU A 30 12.33 3.25 2.60
CA GLU A 30 12.74 1.92 2.16
C GLU A 30 12.42 0.91 3.26
N THR A 31 11.58 -0.06 2.94
CA THR A 31 11.20 -1.17 3.84
C THR A 31 12.32 -2.22 3.91
N THR A 32 12.27 -3.10 4.92
CA THR A 32 13.24 -4.21 5.04
C THR A 32 13.23 -5.17 3.86
N ASP A 33 12.13 -5.22 3.11
CA ASP A 33 11.96 -6.05 1.93
C ASP A 33 12.47 -5.36 0.64
N GLY A 34 13.08 -4.17 0.77
CA GLY A 34 13.69 -3.42 -0.34
C GLY A 34 12.71 -2.62 -1.19
N PHE A 35 11.49 -2.38 -0.70
CA PHE A 35 10.49 -1.57 -1.39
C PHE A 35 10.51 -0.13 -0.91
N GLU A 36 10.44 0.81 -1.84
CA GLU A 36 10.25 2.23 -1.55
C GLU A 36 8.75 2.58 -1.53
N LEU A 37 8.27 3.08 -0.40
CA LEU A 37 6.87 3.45 -0.18
C LEU A 37 6.76 4.89 0.29
N THR A 38 5.76 5.62 -0.21
CA THR A 38 5.58 7.04 0.08
C THR A 38 4.35 7.29 0.93
N PHE A 39 4.57 7.84 2.12
CA PHE A 39 3.54 8.12 3.12
C PHE A 39 3.43 9.62 3.40
N ASP A 40 2.30 10.08 3.95
CA ASP A 40 2.20 11.41 4.55
C ASP A 40 3.05 11.47 5.83
N GLU A 41 3.62 12.64 6.14
CA GLU A 41 4.40 12.84 7.36
C GLU A 41 3.66 12.46 8.65
N LYS A 42 2.31 12.47 8.64
CA LYS A 42 1.47 12.10 9.79
C LYS A 42 1.30 10.60 9.98
N GLU A 43 1.62 9.80 8.98
CA GLU A 43 1.52 8.34 9.01
C GLU A 43 2.79 7.70 9.55
N LEU A 44 3.84 8.47 9.79
CA LEU A 44 5.14 7.97 10.25
C LEU A 44 5.45 8.37 11.68
N ILE A 45 6.05 7.45 12.42
CA ILE A 45 6.62 7.67 13.75
C ILE A 45 8.12 7.41 13.69
N LYS A 46 8.94 8.32 14.23
CA LYS A 46 10.39 8.13 14.33
C LYS A 46 10.72 7.13 15.45
N ILE A 47 11.47 6.09 15.12
CA ILE A 47 11.96 5.10 16.10
C ILE A 47 13.33 5.58 16.59
N GLY A 48 13.35 6.31 17.71
CA GLY A 48 14.57 6.71 18.42
C GLY A 48 15.07 5.61 19.36
N LYS A 49 16.39 5.57 19.63
CA LYS A 49 17.01 4.66 20.62
C LYS A 49 16.58 4.92 22.07
N ASN A 50 15.82 5.98 22.36
CA ASN A 50 15.53 6.40 23.73
C ASN A 50 14.09 6.90 24.01
N ASP A 51 13.12 6.70 23.13
CA ASP A 51 11.88 7.48 23.22
C ASP A 51 10.64 6.67 23.63
N LEU A 52 10.23 6.94 24.88
CA LEU A 52 8.96 6.70 25.55
C LEU A 52 7.70 7.20 24.76
N ASN A 53 7.87 7.71 23.54
CA ASN A 53 6.80 8.29 22.71
C ASN A 53 5.90 7.25 22.05
N PHE A 54 6.38 6.01 21.88
CA PHE A 54 5.55 4.91 21.32
C PHE A 54 4.38 4.55 22.25
N ASN A 55 4.57 4.62 23.57
CA ASN A 55 3.53 4.29 24.56
C ASN A 55 2.47 5.39 24.70
N LEU A 56 2.83 6.66 24.52
CA LEU A 56 1.89 7.77 24.72
C LEU A 56 0.89 7.90 23.55
N ALA A 57 1.35 7.64 22.32
CA ALA A 57 0.49 7.62 21.13
C ALA A 57 -0.47 6.42 21.16
N THR A 58 0.01 5.23 21.53
CA THR A 58 -0.83 4.02 21.64
C THR A 58 -1.86 4.12 22.78
N GLN A 59 -1.52 4.74 23.91
CA GLN A 59 -2.49 5.00 24.98
C GLN A 59 -3.58 5.98 24.55
N SER A 60 -3.22 7.06 23.84
CA SER A 60 -4.18 8.05 23.34
C SER A 60 -5.13 7.45 22.30
N ILE A 61 -4.63 6.57 21.42
CA ILE A 61 -5.44 5.87 20.40
C ILE A 61 -6.40 4.87 21.06
N ASN A 62 -5.95 4.07 22.04
CA ASN A 62 -6.81 3.16 22.78
C ASN A 62 -7.92 3.87 23.55
N GLN A 63 -7.66 5.08 24.04
CA GLN A 63 -8.64 5.90 24.74
C GLN A 63 -9.71 6.46 23.78
N ILE A 64 -9.33 6.80 22.55
CA ILE A 64 -10.25 7.25 21.48
C ILE A 64 -11.10 6.07 20.94
N ILE A 65 -10.56 4.85 20.91
CA ILE A 65 -11.30 3.65 20.49
C ILE A 65 -12.34 3.24 21.54
N LYS A 66 -12.07 3.44 22.83
CA LYS A 66 -13.00 3.12 23.94
C LYS A 66 -14.19 4.07 24.08
N GLU A 67 -14.16 5.26 23.49
CA GLU A 67 -15.25 6.25 23.61
C GLU A 67 -16.32 6.19 22.51
N LYS A 68 -16.22 5.24 21.56
CA LYS A 68 -17.25 5.07 20.50
C LYS A 68 -18.08 3.81 20.68
N GLU A 69 -18.73 3.68 21.82
CA GLU A 69 -19.90 2.81 21.95
C GLU A 69 -21.21 3.62 21.89
N ILE A 70 -21.82 3.54 20.69
CA ILE A 70 -23.26 3.58 20.36
C ILE A 70 -24.02 4.92 20.56
N PRO A 71 -24.55 5.50 19.46
CA PRO A 71 -26.00 5.47 19.31
C PRO A 71 -26.51 4.98 17.93
N LYS A 72 -27.71 4.42 18.00
CA LYS A 72 -28.57 3.72 17.03
C LYS A 72 -28.73 4.35 15.62
N PRO A 73 -29.22 3.56 14.63
CA PRO A 73 -28.97 3.80 13.22
C PRO A 73 -29.91 4.88 12.66
N ARG A 74 -29.33 5.90 12.04
CA ARG A 74 -30.06 6.77 11.10
C ARG A 74 -29.60 6.43 9.70
N SER A 75 -30.56 5.92 8.94
CA SER A 75 -30.55 5.63 7.52
C SER A 75 -30.27 6.89 6.70
N PHE A 76 -29.01 7.27 6.62
CA PHE A 76 -28.43 8.02 5.50
C PHE A 76 -26.96 7.64 5.52
N VAL A 77 -26.60 6.58 4.80
CA VAL A 77 -25.20 6.29 4.50
C VAL A 77 -24.76 7.40 3.55
N LYS A 78 -24.41 8.55 4.13
CA LYS A 78 -23.42 9.43 3.53
C LYS A 78 -22.19 8.55 3.48
N GLU A 79 -21.91 7.96 2.33
CA GLU A 79 -20.66 7.26 2.06
C GLU A 79 -19.57 8.16 2.64
N LYS A 80 -18.97 7.72 3.75
CA LYS A 80 -17.73 8.32 4.20
C LYS A 80 -16.83 8.12 3.00
N LYS A 81 -16.54 9.20 2.27
CA LYS A 81 -15.37 9.25 1.40
C LYS A 81 -14.21 8.84 2.28
N VAL A 82 -13.86 7.55 2.24
CA VAL A 82 -12.62 7.05 2.80
C VAL A 82 -11.59 7.87 2.08
N LYS A 83 -10.97 8.80 2.81
CA LYS A 83 -9.87 9.58 2.25
C LYS A 83 -8.87 8.53 1.75
N GLU A 84 -8.62 8.49 0.44
CA GLU A 84 -7.60 7.66 -0.22
C GLU A 84 -6.18 8.13 0.16
N VAL A 85 -5.94 8.38 1.44
CA VAL A 85 -4.69 8.90 1.97
C VAL A 85 -3.97 7.69 2.55
N GLY A 86 -2.86 7.31 1.92
CA GLY A 86 -1.97 6.25 2.41
C GLY A 86 -1.95 4.94 1.63
N VAL A 87 -2.81 4.72 0.63
CA VAL A 87 -2.85 3.44 -0.11
C VAL A 87 -1.55 3.25 -0.92
N PRO A 88 -0.76 2.18 -0.72
CA PRO A 88 0.43 1.92 -1.50
C PRO A 88 0.11 1.73 -2.99
N GLU A 89 0.82 2.47 -3.83
CA GLU A 89 0.74 2.41 -5.29
C GLU A 89 2.02 1.77 -5.83
N PHE A 90 1.88 0.71 -6.62
CA PHE A 90 3.00 -0.03 -7.22
C PHE A 90 2.93 0.09 -8.74
N ASP A 91 3.88 0.82 -9.31
CA ASP A 91 4.00 1.01 -10.75
C ASP A 91 4.72 -0.18 -11.39
N LEU A 92 3.99 -0.91 -12.22
CA LEU A 92 4.46 -2.11 -12.91
C LEU A 92 4.98 -1.81 -14.32
N HIS A 93 5.00 -0.56 -14.78
CA HIS A 93 5.61 -0.22 -16.07
C HIS A 93 7.09 -0.64 -16.09
N ILE A 94 7.53 -1.26 -17.20
CA ILE A 94 8.89 -1.83 -17.29
C ILE A 94 9.98 -0.77 -17.06
N GLU A 95 9.73 0.48 -17.43
CA GLU A 95 10.59 1.64 -17.21
C GLU A 95 10.84 1.92 -15.72
N LYS A 96 9.95 1.46 -14.84
CA LYS A 96 10.10 1.56 -13.39
C LYS A 96 10.84 0.38 -12.79
N LEU A 97 10.77 -0.78 -13.43
CA LEU A 97 11.35 -2.01 -12.92
C LEU A 97 12.82 -2.17 -13.32
N VAL A 98 13.20 -1.72 -14.52
CA VAL A 98 14.58 -1.84 -15.04
C VAL A 98 15.03 -0.58 -15.77
N LYS A 99 16.34 -0.31 -15.70
CA LYS A 99 16.96 0.85 -16.39
C LYS A 99 17.01 0.70 -17.90
N ASN A 100 17.12 -0.53 -18.41
CA ASN A 100 17.20 -0.80 -19.85
C ASN A 100 16.46 -2.09 -20.18
N PHE A 101 15.39 -1.97 -20.98
CA PHE A 101 14.53 -3.07 -21.40
C PHE A 101 14.57 -3.32 -22.92
N ARG A 102 15.39 -2.57 -23.69
CA ARG A 102 15.40 -2.62 -25.16
C ARG A 102 15.77 -4.00 -25.75
N GLY A 103 16.45 -4.84 -24.97
CA GLY A 103 16.82 -6.20 -25.38
C GLY A 103 15.86 -7.29 -24.90
N MET A 104 14.82 -6.93 -24.13
CA MET A 104 13.88 -7.90 -23.59
C MET A 104 12.77 -8.18 -24.58
N THR A 105 12.37 -9.44 -24.68
CA THR A 105 11.16 -9.85 -25.38
C THR A 105 9.92 -9.45 -24.58
N ASN A 106 8.77 -9.35 -25.26
CA ASN A 106 7.49 -9.06 -24.60
C ASN A 106 7.16 -10.09 -23.51
N TYR A 107 7.54 -11.36 -23.71
CA TYR A 107 7.37 -12.42 -22.72
C TYR A 107 8.21 -12.16 -21.46
N GLU A 108 9.48 -11.80 -21.61
CA GLU A 108 10.35 -11.49 -20.47
C GLU A 108 9.88 -10.25 -19.71
N ILE A 109 9.43 -9.22 -20.44
CA ILE A 109 8.84 -8.01 -19.83
C ILE A 109 7.61 -8.39 -19.01
N LEU A 110 6.65 -9.09 -19.61
CA LEU A 110 5.43 -9.51 -18.93
C LEU A 110 5.74 -10.38 -17.70
N THR A 111 6.66 -11.33 -17.85
CA THR A 111 7.08 -12.21 -16.75
C THR A 111 7.62 -11.39 -15.57
N LEU A 112 8.52 -10.44 -15.83
CA LEU A 112 9.09 -9.59 -14.78
C LEU A 112 8.02 -8.73 -14.09
N GLN A 113 7.08 -8.18 -14.85
CA GLN A 113 5.98 -7.38 -14.32
C GLN A 113 5.07 -8.22 -13.42
N SER A 114 4.71 -9.44 -13.86
CA SER A 114 3.87 -10.37 -13.10
C SER A 114 4.56 -10.88 -11.84
N GLU A 115 5.85 -11.22 -11.91
CA GLU A 115 6.64 -11.61 -10.73
C GLU A 115 6.75 -10.46 -9.72
N THR A 116 6.91 -9.24 -10.21
CA THR A 116 6.95 -8.04 -9.35
C THR A 116 5.60 -7.82 -8.66
N ALA A 117 4.49 -7.94 -9.40
CA ALA A 117 3.15 -7.87 -8.82
C ALA A 117 2.92 -8.94 -7.74
N LYS A 118 3.37 -10.18 -7.98
CA LYS A 118 3.31 -11.26 -6.99
C LYS A 118 4.07 -10.92 -5.71
N ARG A 119 5.30 -10.39 -5.83
CA ARG A 119 6.09 -9.96 -4.67
C ARG A 119 5.38 -8.86 -3.87
N HIS A 120 4.70 -7.93 -4.54
CA HIS A 120 3.92 -6.88 -3.88
C HIS A 120 2.66 -7.43 -3.18
N ILE A 121 2.00 -8.43 -3.77
CA ILE A 121 0.90 -9.15 -3.11
C ILE A 121 1.39 -9.84 -1.83
N GLU A 122 2.50 -10.57 -1.92
CA GLU A 122 3.11 -11.25 -0.77
C GLU A 122 3.53 -10.24 0.31
N PHE A 123 4.13 -9.12 -0.10
CA PHE A 123 4.47 -8.02 0.79
C PHE A 123 3.23 -7.45 1.50
N ALA A 124 2.14 -7.20 0.77
CA ALA A 124 0.91 -6.66 1.34
C ALA A 124 0.26 -7.65 2.33
N LEU A 125 0.23 -8.94 1.99
CA LEU A 125 -0.26 -9.99 2.88
C LEU A 125 0.56 -10.10 4.16
N LYS A 126 1.90 -10.11 4.04
CA LYS A 126 2.85 -10.21 5.16
C LYS A 126 2.71 -9.03 6.13
N ASN A 127 2.62 -7.82 5.58
CA ASN A 127 2.53 -6.58 6.37
C ASN A 127 1.08 -6.21 6.74
N ARG A 128 0.11 -7.07 6.43
CA ARG A 128 -1.33 -6.87 6.70
C ARG A 128 -1.87 -5.56 6.13
N ILE A 129 -1.37 -5.18 4.95
CA ILE A 129 -1.82 -3.99 4.23
C ILE A 129 -3.23 -4.29 3.68
N PRO A 130 -4.24 -3.48 4.02
CA PRO A 130 -5.63 -3.78 3.66
C PRO A 130 -5.92 -3.58 2.18
N LYS A 131 -5.20 -2.68 1.52
CA LYS A 131 -5.41 -2.30 0.12
C LYS A 131 -4.11 -1.85 -0.53
N ILE A 132 -3.90 -2.24 -1.80
CA ILE A 132 -2.85 -1.68 -2.67
C ILE A 132 -3.44 -1.31 -4.03
N VAL A 133 -2.70 -0.55 -4.82
CA VAL A 133 -3.04 -0.22 -6.22
C VAL A 133 -1.88 -0.65 -7.12
N PHE A 134 -2.16 -1.45 -8.14
CA PHE A 134 -1.22 -1.69 -9.24
C PHE A 134 -1.47 -0.71 -10.36
N ILE A 135 -0.42 -0.05 -10.85
CA ILE A 135 -0.45 0.80 -12.04
C ILE A 135 0.22 0.02 -13.17
N HIS A 136 -0.56 -0.49 -14.12
CA HIS A 136 -0.10 -1.37 -15.19
C HIS A 136 -0.21 -0.74 -16.59
N GLY A 137 -0.82 0.45 -16.69
CA GLY A 137 -1.03 1.15 -17.96
C GLY A 137 -2.21 0.62 -18.76
N VAL A 138 -2.62 1.35 -19.81
CA VAL A 138 -3.79 0.99 -20.64
C VAL A 138 -3.43 -0.12 -21.64
N GLY A 139 -2.37 0.07 -22.42
CA GLY A 139 -1.79 -0.94 -23.33
C GLY A 139 -2.80 -1.72 -24.18
N GLU A 140 -2.43 -2.95 -24.54
CA GLU A 140 -3.30 -3.95 -25.18
C GLU A 140 -4.10 -4.77 -24.15
N GLY A 141 -3.95 -4.50 -22.86
CA GLY A 141 -4.61 -5.25 -21.77
C GLY A 141 -3.96 -6.58 -21.40
N VAL A 142 -2.78 -6.91 -21.96
CA VAL A 142 -2.08 -8.18 -21.67
C VAL A 142 -1.68 -8.29 -20.18
N LEU A 143 -1.00 -7.26 -19.63
CA LEU A 143 -0.62 -7.25 -18.22
C LEU A 143 -1.85 -7.23 -17.30
N LYS A 144 -2.90 -6.48 -17.66
CA LYS A 144 -4.17 -6.49 -16.92
C LYS A 144 -4.78 -7.90 -16.85
N SER A 145 -4.83 -8.60 -17.98
CA SER A 145 -5.39 -9.95 -18.05
C SER A 145 -4.60 -10.94 -17.20
N GLU A 146 -3.26 -10.82 -17.20
CA GLU A 146 -2.40 -11.63 -16.35
C GLU A 146 -2.58 -11.32 -14.86
N LEU A 147 -2.73 -10.04 -14.50
CA LEU A 147 -3.07 -9.63 -13.12
C LEU A 147 -4.44 -10.19 -12.70
N ASP A 148 -5.47 -10.06 -13.53
CA ASP A 148 -6.82 -10.56 -13.24
C ASP A 148 -6.80 -12.09 -13.01
N PHE A 149 -6.07 -12.82 -13.85
CA PHE A 149 -5.88 -14.27 -13.71
C PHE A 149 -5.08 -14.67 -12.47
N MET A 150 -4.02 -13.91 -12.13
CA MET A 150 -3.22 -14.15 -10.93
C MET A 150 -4.03 -13.86 -9.66
N LEU A 151 -4.64 -12.68 -9.57
CA LEU A 151 -5.41 -12.23 -8.41
C LEU A 151 -6.63 -13.11 -8.15
N GLY A 152 -7.29 -13.60 -9.20
CA GLY A 152 -8.44 -14.51 -9.11
C GLY A 152 -8.14 -15.87 -8.46
N ARG A 153 -6.86 -16.24 -8.28
CA ARG A 153 -6.47 -17.47 -7.57
C ARG A 153 -6.38 -17.33 -6.06
N TYR A 154 -6.41 -16.10 -5.54
CA TYR A 154 -6.32 -15.84 -4.11
C TYR A 154 -7.71 -15.69 -3.49
N GLU A 155 -8.12 -16.62 -2.64
CA GLU A 155 -9.46 -16.60 -2.01
C GLU A 155 -9.67 -15.38 -1.09
N ASN A 156 -8.58 -14.87 -0.51
CA ASN A 156 -8.59 -13.73 0.40
C ASN A 156 -8.35 -12.38 -0.30
N ILE A 157 -8.39 -12.34 -1.64
CA ILE A 157 -8.24 -11.11 -2.41
C ILE A 157 -9.56 -10.77 -3.12
N VAL A 158 -9.89 -9.48 -3.14
CA VAL A 158 -10.91 -8.91 -4.01
C VAL A 158 -10.26 -7.79 -4.79
N PHE A 159 -10.53 -7.68 -6.08
CA PHE A 159 -9.92 -6.65 -6.93
C PHE A 159 -10.95 -6.05 -7.89
N GLN A 160 -10.69 -4.80 -8.29
CA GLN A 160 -11.52 -4.03 -9.21
C GLN A 160 -10.67 -2.98 -9.92
N ASP A 161 -11.18 -2.43 -11.01
CA ASP A 161 -10.54 -1.28 -11.66
C ASP A 161 -10.45 -0.10 -10.69
N ALA A 162 -9.33 0.61 -10.72
CA ALA A 162 -9.10 1.75 -9.84
C ALA A 162 -9.92 2.98 -10.24
N ASN A 163 -9.91 4.00 -9.37
CA ASN A 163 -10.61 5.25 -9.62
C ASN A 163 -10.23 5.87 -10.98
N TYR A 164 -11.20 5.92 -11.91
CA TYR A 164 -11.00 6.42 -13.27
C TYR A 164 -10.49 7.86 -13.32
N GLN A 165 -10.94 8.73 -12.41
CA GLN A 165 -10.49 10.13 -12.39
C GLN A 165 -9.02 10.27 -12.00
N LYS A 166 -8.49 9.33 -11.20
CA LYS A 166 -7.11 9.35 -10.71
C LYS A 166 -6.15 8.63 -11.64
N TYR A 167 -6.55 7.47 -12.18
CA TYR A 167 -5.64 6.58 -12.90
C TYR A 167 -6.08 6.22 -14.33
N GLY A 168 -7.24 6.70 -14.78
CA GLY A 168 -7.86 6.23 -16.02
C GLY A 168 -8.19 4.73 -15.95
N LEU A 169 -7.94 4.00 -17.05
CA LEU A 169 -8.17 2.54 -17.15
C LEU A 169 -6.91 1.71 -16.85
N GLY A 170 -5.82 2.34 -16.40
CA GLY A 170 -4.50 1.71 -16.32
C GLY A 170 -4.11 1.20 -14.95
N ALA A 171 -5.06 0.97 -14.05
CA ALA A 171 -4.76 0.56 -12.68
C ALA A 171 -5.85 -0.34 -12.06
N THR A 172 -5.39 -1.23 -11.19
CA THR A 172 -6.22 -2.21 -10.46
C THR A 172 -6.07 -1.98 -8.96
N GLU A 173 -7.18 -1.82 -8.26
CA GLU A 173 -7.21 -1.83 -6.80
C GLU A 173 -7.34 -3.27 -6.29
N VAL A 174 -6.51 -3.63 -5.33
CA VAL A 174 -6.48 -4.96 -4.73
C VAL A 174 -6.72 -4.82 -3.23
N TYR A 175 -7.74 -5.51 -2.73
CA TYR A 175 -8.19 -5.52 -1.35
C TYR A 175 -7.88 -6.87 -0.72
N PHE A 176 -7.19 -6.85 0.43
CA PHE A 176 -6.81 -8.06 1.15
C PHE A 176 -7.76 -8.28 2.32
N LYS A 177 -8.55 -9.36 2.26
CA LYS A 177 -9.38 -9.80 3.37
C LYS A 177 -8.49 -10.37 4.46
N GLN A 178 -8.50 -9.73 5.62
CA GLN A 178 -7.90 -10.31 6.81
C GLN A 178 -8.92 -11.25 7.45
N ASN A 179 -8.61 -12.55 7.48
CA ASN A 179 -9.36 -13.46 8.35
C ASN A 179 -9.08 -13.04 9.79
N LYS A 180 -10.10 -12.51 10.47
CA LYS A 180 -10.09 -12.41 11.93
C LYS A 180 -10.13 -13.83 12.47
N PHE A 181 -8.98 -14.42 12.73
CA PHE A 181 -8.97 -15.58 13.63
C PHE A 181 -9.42 -15.08 15.00
N LEU A 182 -10.52 -15.66 15.50
CA LEU A 182 -10.92 -15.59 16.89
C LEU A 182 -9.82 -16.29 17.70
N ASP A 183 -9.28 -15.57 18.67
CA ASP A 183 -8.46 -15.94 19.84
C ASP A 183 -7.93 -17.38 19.94
#